data_AF-A0A8T8C9G0-F1
#
_entry.id   AF-A0A8T8C9G0-F1
#
_cell.length_a   1.000
_cell.length_b   1.000
_cell.length_c   1.000
_cell.angle_alpha   90.00
_cell.angle_beta   90.00
_cell.angle_gamma   90.00
#
_symmetry.space_group_name_H-M   'P 1'
#
loop_
_entity.id
_entity.type
_entity.pdbx_description
1 polymer ?
#
loop_
_entity_poly.entity_id
_entity_poly.type
_entity_poly.pdbx_seq_one_letter_code
_entity_poly.pdbx_strand_id
1 'polypeptide(L)'
;MLTLGNIFVLMLFASAAAWWWHAHGLREKALARVKQHCARLELQLLDDAVALRRLTFARDAQGSKRLARVYGFEFTVTGEQRHPGTITMFGAHTAQIELAPYPFEIKTPPPSAEVIQMSEWRQSHQKWKQ
;
A
#
# COMPACT_ATOMS: atom_id res chain seq x y z
N MET A 1 24.38 -0.56 47.42
CA MET A 1 23.06 0.01 47.77
C MET A 1 22.53 0.76 46.56
N LEU A 2 21.33 0.47 46.09
CA LEU A 2 20.69 1.24 45.03
C LEU A 2 20.27 2.60 45.60
N THR A 3 20.99 3.65 45.23
CA THR A 3 20.67 5.03 45.62
C THR A 3 19.48 5.54 44.80
N LEU A 4 18.75 6.53 45.34
CA LEU A 4 17.62 7.16 44.67
C LEU A 4 18.01 7.71 43.27
N GLY A 5 19.23 8.24 43.15
CA GLY A 5 19.79 8.70 41.87
C GLY A 5 19.93 7.59 40.83
N ASN A 6 20.40 6.39 41.24
CA ASN A 6 20.49 5.25 40.33
C ASN A 6 19.11 4.77 39.87
N ILE A 7 18.11 4.77 40.76
CA ILE A 7 16.73 4.41 40.41
C ILE A 7 16.15 5.41 39.38
N PHE A 8 16.39 6.71 39.58
CA PHE A 8 15.92 7.74 38.66
C PHE A 8 16.54 7.58 37.26
N VAL A 9 17.85 7.35 37.18
CA VAL A 9 18.55 7.14 35.90
C VAL A 9 18.04 5.87 35.20
N LEU A 10 17.85 4.77 35.93
CA LEU A 10 17.30 3.54 35.37
C LEU A 10 15.88 3.75 34.83
N MET A 11 15.03 4.49 35.55
CA MET A 11 13.68 4.80 35.11
C MET A 11 13.68 5.66 33.84
N LEU A 12 14.60 6.62 33.74
CA LEU A 12 14.76 7.46 32.55
C LEU A 12 15.17 6.61 31.34
N PHE A 13 16.16 5.73 31.50
CA PHE A 13 16.60 4.82 30.44
C PHE A 13 15.52 3.84 30.02
N ALA A 14 14.79 3.25 30.98
CA ALA A 14 13.68 2.34 30.69
C ALA A 14 12.56 3.06 29.92
N SER A 15 12.23 4.29 30.31
CA SER A 15 11.22 5.11 29.63
C SER A 15 11.66 5.48 28.21
N ALA A 16 12.93 5.86 28.04
CA ALA A 16 13.50 6.15 26.73
C ALA A 16 13.51 4.91 25.82
N ALA A 17 13.89 3.75 26.36
CA ALA A 17 13.85 2.48 25.62
C ALA A 17 12.42 2.09 25.23
N ALA A 18 11.45 2.23 26.13
CA ALA A 18 10.04 1.96 25.85
C ALA A 18 9.48 2.92 24.78
N TRP A 19 9.81 4.21 24.86
CA TRP A 19 9.43 5.20 23.86
C TRP A 19 10.03 4.85 22.49
N TRP A 20 11.32 4.53 22.46
CA TRP A 20 12.05 4.15 21.25
C TRP A 20 11.40 2.93 20.60
N TRP A 21 11.09 1.89 21.39
CA TRP A 21 10.40 0.70 20.92
C TRP A 21 9.03 1.02 20.31
N HIS A 22 8.25 1.88 20.97
CA HIS A 22 6.95 2.31 20.46
C HIS A 22 7.06 3.14 19.16
N ALA A 23 8.12 3.95 19.02
CA ALA A 23 8.36 4.77 17.85
C ALA A 23 8.81 3.94 16.62
N HIS A 24 9.55 2.85 16.81
CA HIS A 24 10.03 2.00 15.70
C HIS A 24 8.93 1.28 14.93
N GLY A 25 7.83 0.93 15.59
CA GLY A 25 6.74 0.18 14.97
C GLY A 25 6.04 0.91 13.81
N LEU A 26 6.26 2.21 13.61
CA LEU A 26 5.63 2.95 12.53
C LEU A 26 6.18 2.60 11.15
N ARG A 27 7.50 2.36 11.04
CA ARG A 27 8.13 1.95 9.78
C ARG A 27 7.70 0.52 9.40
N GLU A 28 7.62 -0.36 10.39
CA GLU A 28 7.15 -1.73 10.21
C GLU A 28 5.70 -1.77 9.73
N LYS A 29 4.83 -0.93 10.31
CA LYS A 29 3.44 -0.75 9.85
C LYS A 29 3.38 -0.25 8.40
N ALA A 30 4.24 0.70 8.03
CA ALA A 30 4.36 1.18 6.66
C ALA A 30 4.72 0.04 5.70
N LEU A 31 5.76 -0.72 6.05
CA LEU A 31 6.23 -1.84 5.26
C LEU A 31 5.16 -2.93 5.12
N ALA A 32 4.51 -3.32 6.22
CA ALA A 32 3.44 -4.30 6.20
C ALA A 32 2.28 -3.88 5.28
N ARG A 33 1.92 -2.59 5.27
CA ARG A 33 0.89 -2.04 4.38
C ARG A 33 1.30 -2.05 2.92
N VAL A 34 2.55 -1.68 2.62
CA VAL A 34 3.09 -1.76 1.25
C VAL A 34 3.10 -3.21 0.78
N LYS A 35 3.63 -4.14 1.58
CA LYS A 35 3.64 -5.58 1.27
C LYS A 35 2.24 -6.11 0.98
N GLN A 36 1.26 -5.80 1.84
CA GLN A 36 -0.12 -6.20 1.62
C GLN A 36 -0.70 -5.60 0.33
N HIS A 37 -0.39 -4.34 0.01
CA HIS A 37 -0.87 -3.68 -1.19
C HIS A 37 -0.26 -4.29 -2.47
N CYS A 38 1.06 -4.50 -2.48
CA CYS A 38 1.77 -5.14 -3.57
C CYS A 38 1.27 -6.59 -3.78
N ALA A 39 1.08 -7.35 -2.70
CA ALA A 39 0.56 -8.72 -2.78
C ALA A 39 -0.83 -8.80 -3.42
N ARG A 40 -1.72 -7.82 -3.16
CA ARG A 40 -3.05 -7.76 -3.81
C ARG A 40 -2.99 -7.43 -5.30
N LEU A 41 -1.93 -6.73 -5.73
CA LEU A 41 -1.72 -6.33 -7.12
C LEU A 41 -0.80 -7.31 -7.87
N GLU A 42 -0.44 -8.44 -7.25
CA GLU A 42 0.52 -9.41 -7.80
C GLU A 42 1.90 -8.77 -8.11
N LEU A 43 2.28 -7.73 -7.36
CA LEU A 43 3.55 -7.00 -7.49
C LEU A 43 4.58 -7.49 -6.47
N GLN A 44 5.85 -7.53 -6.88
CA GLN A 44 6.97 -7.88 -6.00
C GLN A 44 7.68 -6.62 -5.48
N LEU A 45 7.85 -6.53 -4.16
CA LEU A 45 8.62 -5.46 -3.52
C LEU A 45 10.12 -5.78 -3.64
N LEU A 46 10.92 -4.84 -4.15
CA LEU A 46 12.30 -5.14 -4.53
C LEU A 46 13.26 -5.14 -3.34
N ASP A 47 13.22 -4.08 -2.52
CA ASP A 47 14.15 -3.89 -1.40
C ASP A 47 13.59 -4.39 -0.07
N ASP A 48 12.36 -4.90 -0.07
CA ASP A 48 11.62 -5.32 1.12
C ASP A 48 11.66 -4.30 2.28
N ALA A 49 11.86 -3.04 1.90
CA ALA A 49 12.15 -1.94 2.80
C ALA A 49 11.49 -0.67 2.27
N VAL A 50 11.13 0.21 3.22
CA VAL A 50 10.62 1.54 2.94
C VAL A 50 11.58 2.57 3.54
N ALA A 51 11.90 3.62 2.79
CA ALA A 51 12.80 4.69 3.21
C ALA A 51 12.02 5.98 3.41
N LEU A 52 12.20 6.66 4.55
CA LEU A 52 11.54 7.94 4.80
C LEU A 52 12.08 8.98 3.83
N ARG A 53 11.22 9.52 2.96
CA ARG A 53 11.57 10.57 1.99
C ARG A 53 11.36 11.96 2.56
N ARG A 54 10.20 12.20 3.19
CA ARG A 54 9.87 13.50 3.80
C ARG A 54 8.82 13.39 4.89
N LEU A 55 8.86 14.34 5.81
CA LEU A 55 7.81 14.62 6.79
C LEU A 55 7.12 15.92 6.38
N THR A 56 5.80 15.90 6.21
CA THR A 56 5.02 17.08 5.81
C THR A 56 3.73 17.17 6.62
N PHE A 57 3.14 18.35 6.72
CA PHE A 57 1.79 18.51 7.25
C PHE A 57 0.81 18.57 6.09
N ALA A 58 0.03 17.51 5.90
CA ALA A 58 -0.96 17.42 4.85
C ALA A 58 -2.36 17.23 5.45
N ARG A 59 -3.39 17.58 4.68
CA ARG A 59 -4.76 17.31 5.07
C ARG A 59 -5.04 15.83 4.83
N ASP A 60 -5.52 15.14 5.85
CA ASP A 60 -6.04 13.79 5.74
C ASP A 60 -7.33 13.79 4.90
N ALA A 61 -7.81 12.62 4.46
CA ALA A 61 -9.07 12.46 3.73
C ALA A 61 -10.29 13.03 4.49
N GLN A 62 -10.19 13.19 5.82
CA GLN A 62 -11.19 13.83 6.67
C GLN A 62 -11.02 15.37 6.79
N GLY A 63 -10.11 16.00 6.04
CA GLY A 63 -9.90 17.45 6.02
C GLY A 63 -9.03 18.02 7.15
N SER A 64 -8.67 17.22 8.16
CA SER A 64 -7.79 17.62 9.27
C SER A 64 -6.32 17.69 8.85
N LYS A 65 -5.59 18.76 9.23
CA LYS A 65 -4.13 18.82 9.07
C LYS A 65 -3.46 17.85 10.03
N ARG A 66 -2.76 16.84 9.51
CA ARG A 66 -2.04 15.84 10.30
C ARG A 66 -0.59 15.74 9.80
N LEU A 67 0.29 15.26 10.68
CA LEU A 67 1.65 14.93 10.30
C LEU A 67 1.63 13.72 9.36
N ALA A 68 2.05 13.93 8.13
CA ALA A 68 2.18 12.94 7.08
C ALA A 68 3.66 12.54 6.91
N ARG A 69 3.91 11.23 6.93
CA ARG A 69 5.22 10.64 6.67
C ARG A 69 5.20 9.98 5.31
N VAL A 70 5.99 10.48 4.38
CA VAL A 70 6.11 9.93 3.04
C VAL A 70 7.31 9.00 3.02
N TYR A 71 7.07 7.72 2.78
CA TYR A 71 8.11 6.74 2.54
C TYR A 71 8.15 6.37 1.06
N GLY A 72 9.35 6.22 0.51
CA GLY A 72 9.57 5.67 -0.83
C GLY A 72 9.94 4.20 -0.76
N PHE A 73 9.54 3.46 -1.79
CA PHE A 73 9.89 2.06 -2.00
C PHE A 73 10.03 1.77 -3.50
N GLU A 74 10.64 0.64 -3.85
CA GLU A 74 10.75 0.17 -5.23
C GLU A 74 10.03 -1.16 -5.40
N PHE A 75 9.28 -1.31 -6.48
CA PHE A 75 8.55 -2.53 -6.82
C PHE A 75 8.83 -2.96 -8.27
N THR A 76 8.54 -4.22 -8.57
CA THR A 76 8.66 -4.81 -9.90
C THR A 76 7.46 -5.69 -10.21
N VAL A 77 7.06 -5.73 -11.49
CA VAL A 77 5.97 -6.58 -11.99
C VAL A 77 6.51 -7.93 -12.44
N THR A 78 7.54 -7.90 -13.31
CA THR A 78 8.11 -9.08 -13.99
C THR A 78 9.55 -9.40 -13.56
N GLY A 79 10.12 -8.62 -12.63
CA GLY A 79 11.50 -8.77 -12.17
C GLY A 79 12.54 -7.97 -12.97
N GLU A 80 12.21 -7.49 -14.17
CA GLU A 80 13.15 -6.71 -14.99
C GLU A 80 13.04 -5.20 -14.77
N GLN A 81 11.82 -4.68 -14.68
CA GLN A 81 11.59 -3.24 -14.57
C GLN A 81 11.38 -2.83 -13.12
N ARG A 82 12.12 -1.81 -12.69
CA ARG A 82 11.97 -1.19 -11.36
C ARG A 82 11.07 0.02 -11.47
N HIS A 83 10.03 0.05 -10.66
CA HIS A 83 9.08 1.15 -10.59
C HIS A 83 9.11 1.77 -9.19
N PRO A 84 9.25 3.09 -9.08
CA PRO A 84 9.17 3.76 -7.79
C PRO A 84 7.73 3.81 -7.28
N GLY A 85 7.55 3.53 -6.01
CA GLY A 85 6.30 3.71 -5.28
C GLY A 85 6.49 4.62 -4.07
N THR A 86 5.42 5.25 -3.63
CA THR A 86 5.42 6.02 -2.38
C THR A 86 4.22 5.66 -1.52
N ILE A 87 4.41 5.66 -0.21
CA ILE A 87 3.36 5.51 0.78
C ILE A 87 3.37 6.72 1.70
N THR A 88 2.25 7.43 1.74
CA THR A 88 2.02 8.55 2.64
C THR A 88 1.20 8.07 3.83
N MET A 89 1.80 8.09 5.03
CA MET A 89 1.14 7.68 6.27
C MET A 89 0.74 8.86 7.13
N PHE A 90 -0.50 8.87 7.60
CA PHE A 90 -1.00 9.78 8.62
C PHE A 90 -1.19 8.99 9.93
N GLY A 91 -0.21 9.10 10.84
CA GLY A 91 -0.20 8.32 12.08
C GLY A 91 0.02 6.82 11.86
N ALA A 92 -0.67 5.98 12.63
CA ALA A 92 -0.50 4.51 12.60
C ALA A 92 -1.53 3.76 11.75
N HIS A 93 -2.65 4.41 11.37
CA HIS A 93 -3.79 3.71 10.77
C HIS A 93 -4.09 4.13 9.34
N THR A 94 -3.94 5.40 8.99
CA THR A 94 -4.26 5.92 7.65
C THR A 94 -3.01 5.93 6.78
N ALA A 95 -3.10 5.33 5.59
CA ALA A 95 -2.03 5.32 4.61
C ALA A 95 -2.60 5.42 3.19
N GLN A 96 -1.98 6.25 2.36
CA GLN A 96 -2.24 6.37 0.93
C GLN A 96 -1.02 5.83 0.18
N ILE A 97 -1.24 4.97 -0.80
CA ILE A 97 -0.17 4.36 -1.59
C ILE A 97 -0.32 4.85 -3.02
N GLU A 98 0.75 5.38 -3.58
CA GLU A 98 0.84 5.84 -4.96
C GLU A 98 1.94 5.03 -5.65
N LEU A 99 1.57 4.39 -6.76
CA LEU A 99 2.49 3.61 -7.59
C LEU A 99 2.75 4.40 -8.88
N ALA A 100 4.00 4.44 -9.32
CA ALA A 100 4.30 4.93 -10.66
C ALA A 100 3.60 4.05 -11.72
N PRO A 101 3.30 4.57 -12.91
CA PRO A 101 2.72 3.79 -14.00
C PRO A 101 3.55 2.52 -14.25
N TYR A 102 2.87 1.39 -14.28
CA TYR A 102 3.46 0.07 -14.55
C TYR A 102 2.57 -0.68 -15.55
N PRO A 103 3.16 -1.56 -16.38
CA PRO A 103 2.38 -2.42 -17.25
C PRO A 103 1.57 -3.41 -16.40
N PHE A 104 0.26 -3.42 -16.58
CA PHE A 104 -0.63 -4.37 -15.92
C PHE A 104 -1.51 -5.06 -16.96
N GLU A 105 -1.73 -6.36 -16.79
CA GLU A 105 -2.66 -7.09 -17.63
C GLU A 105 -4.10 -6.80 -17.18
N ILE A 106 -4.92 -6.29 -18.09
CA ILE A 106 -6.35 -6.18 -17.88
C ILE A 106 -6.90 -7.60 -18.01
N LYS A 107 -7.20 -8.26 -16.88
CA LYS A 107 -7.98 -9.51 -16.90
C LYS A 107 -9.39 -9.16 -17.38
N THR A 108 -9.62 -9.28 -18.69
CA THR A 108 -10.96 -9.09 -19.27
C THR A 108 -11.88 -10.10 -18.60
N PRO A 109 -12.98 -9.68 -17.95
CA PRO A 109 -13.93 -10.63 -17.41
C PRO A 109 -14.41 -11.52 -18.56
N PRO A 110 -14.56 -12.83 -18.34
CA PRO A 110 -15.13 -13.71 -19.35
C PRO A 110 -16.48 -13.09 -19.77
N PRO A 111 -16.79 -13.05 -21.08
CA PRO A 111 -18.01 -12.43 -21.58
C PRO A 111 -19.21 -13.08 -20.88
N SER A 112 -19.74 -12.41 -19.87
CA SER A 112 -20.87 -12.88 -19.05
C SER A 112 -22.20 -12.73 -19.79
N ALA A 113 -22.20 -11.98 -20.89
CA ALA A 113 -23.26 -11.99 -21.87
C ALA A 113 -22.77 -12.84 -23.05
N GLU A 114 -23.43 -13.97 -23.28
CA GLU A 114 -23.45 -14.62 -24.58
C GLU A 114 -23.85 -13.56 -25.61
N VAL A 115 -22.88 -13.07 -26.37
CA VAL A 115 -23.08 -12.02 -27.36
C VAL A 115 -23.88 -12.64 -28.49
N ILE A 116 -25.21 -12.56 -28.40
CA ILE A 116 -26.10 -13.01 -29.48
C ILE A 116 -25.78 -12.16 -30.72
N GLN A 117 -25.16 -12.77 -31.72
CA GLN A 117 -24.93 -12.11 -33.00
C GLN A 117 -26.29 -11.88 -33.68
N MET A 118 -26.64 -10.61 -33.90
CA MET A 118 -27.92 -10.19 -34.48
C MET A 118 -28.21 -10.81 -35.87
N SER A 119 -27.17 -11.25 -36.59
CA SER A 119 -27.27 -11.97 -37.86
C SER A 119 -27.80 -13.40 -37.68
N GLU A 120 -27.27 -14.13 -36.70
CA GLU A 120 -27.67 -15.51 -36.37
C GLU A 120 -29.12 -15.54 -35.86
N TRP A 121 -29.48 -14.58 -35.01
CA TRP A 121 -30.85 -14.43 -34.51
C TRP A 121 -31.87 -14.18 -35.64
N ARG A 122 -31.51 -13.36 -36.65
CA ARG A 122 -32.40 -13.11 -37.79
C ARG A 122 -32.59 -14.34 -38.67
N GLN A 123 -31.54 -15.12 -38.89
CA GLN A 123 -31.61 -16.32 -39.73
C GLN A 123 -32.45 -17.43 -39.09
N SER A 124 -32.34 -17.63 -37.78
CA SER A 124 -33.15 -18.63 -37.07
C SER A 124 -34.65 -18.30 -37.11
N HIS A 125 -35.02 -17.03 -36.95
CA HIS A 125 -36.41 -16.59 -37.01
C HIS A 125 -37.00 -16.50 -38.43
N GLN A 126 -36.16 -16.34 -39.46
CA GLN A 126 -36.63 -16.33 -40.85
C GLN A 126 -36.99 -17.73 -41.36
N LYS A 127 -36.29 -18.78 -40.87
CA LYS A 127 -36.57 -20.18 -41.23
C LYS A 127 -37.95 -20.70 -40.80
N TRP A 128 -38.61 -20.04 -39.86
CA TRP A 128 -39.95 -20.45 -39.37
C TRP A 128 -41.11 -19.82 -40.17
N LYS A 129 -40.82 -18.95 -41.15
CA LYS A 129 -41.84 -18.29 -41.99
C LYS A 129 -41.99 -18.91 -43.38
N GLN A 130 -41.31 -20.02 -43.67
CA GLN A 130 -41.52 -20.86 -44.86
C GLN A 130 -42.17 -22.17 -44.45
#